data_AF-A0A951FR56-F1
#
_entry.id   AF-A0A951FR56-F1
#
_cell.length_a   1.000
_cell.length_b   1.000
_cell.length_c   1.000
_cell.angle_alpha   90.00
_cell.angle_beta   90.00
_cell.angle_gamma   90.00
#
_symmetry.space_group_name_H-M   'P 1'
#
loop_
_entity.id
_entity.type
_entity.pdbx_description
1 polymer ?
#
loop_
_entity_poly.entity_id
_entity_poly.type
_entity_poly.pdbx_seq_one_letter_code
_entity_poly.pdbx_strand_id
1 'polypeptide(L)' 'MDIASLAGLLRETAEHHDPYEKSHAPHNWWDWYAAYIDAREHGGTEDEASEAAGRYMEEVLHVAVL' A
#
# COMPACT_ATOMS: atom_id res chain seq x y z
N MET A 1 16.70 -6.83 -1.18
CA MET A 1 16.30 -7.11 0.22
C MET A 1 16.41 -8.62 0.48
N ASP A 2 16.71 -9.07 1.71
CA ASP A 2 16.61 -10.49 2.08
C ASP A 2 15.17 -10.90 2.44
N ILE A 3 14.88 -12.19 2.59
CA ILE A 3 13.51 -12.69 2.85
C ILE A 3 12.96 -12.21 4.19
N ALA A 4 13.79 -12.10 5.23
CA ALA A 4 13.33 -11.67 6.55
C ALA A 4 12.93 -10.18 6.54
N SER A 5 13.73 -9.37 5.86
CA SER A 5 13.46 -7.96 5.63
C SER A 5 12.20 -7.77 4.78
N LEU A 6 12.01 -8.57 3.72
CA LEU A 6 10.80 -8.51 2.89
C LEU A 6 9.55 -8.94 3.66
N ALA A 7 9.65 -9.97 4.49
CA ALA A 7 8.55 -10.38 5.36
C ALA A 7 8.17 -9.27 6.37
N GLY A 8 9.17 -8.56 6.90
CA GLY A 8 8.94 -7.39 7.75
C GLY A 8 8.18 -6.28 7.02
N LEU A 9 8.62 -5.95 5.80
CA LEU A 9 7.98 -4.94 4.96
C LEU A 9 6.54 -5.34 4.56
N LEU A 10 6.31 -6.60 4.22
CA LEU A 10 4.97 -7.10 3.89
C LEU A 10 4.01 -7.03 5.08
N ARG A 11 4.51 -7.29 6.30
CA ARG A 11 3.71 -7.12 7.52
C ARG A 11 3.33 -5.66 7.73
N GLU A 12 4.29 -4.75 7.64
CA GLU A 12 4.05 -3.30 7.74
C GLU A 12 3.03 -2.83 6.67
N THR A 13 3.21 -3.26 5.43
CA THR A 13 2.27 -2.98 4.32
C THR A 13 0.84 -3.45 4.66
N ALA A 14 0.69 -4.64 5.22
CA ALA A 14 -0.61 -5.18 5.61
C ALA A 14 -1.26 -4.39 6.76
N GLU A 15 -0.47 -3.92 7.73
CA GLU A 15 -0.93 -3.09 8.84
C GLU A 15 -1.46 -1.74 8.34
N HIS A 16 -0.78 -1.13 7.36
CA HIS A 16 -1.18 0.16 6.77
C HIS A 16 -2.27 0.06 5.71
N HIS A 17 -2.45 -1.10 5.06
CA HIS A 17 -3.55 -1.35 4.13
C HIS A 17 -4.91 -1.51 4.83
N ASP A 18 -4.95 -2.03 6.07
CA ASP A 18 -6.20 -2.33 6.79
C ASP A 18 -7.16 -1.12 6.92
N PRO A 19 -6.70 0.10 7.25
CA PRO A 19 -7.55 1.29 7.22
C PRO A 19 -8.07 1.65 5.82
N TYR A 20 -7.26 1.44 4.79
CA TYR A 20 -7.64 1.71 3.40
C TYR A 20 -8.76 0.75 2.94
N GLU A 21 -8.60 -0.55 3.20
CA GLU A 21 -9.59 -1.59 2.88
C GLU A 21 -10.98 -1.29 3.47
N LYS A 22 -11.02 -0.76 4.69
CA LYS A 22 -12.29 -0.47 5.38
C LYS A 22 -13.03 0.75 4.83
N SER A 23 -12.35 1.62 4.09
CA SER A 23 -12.87 2.90 3.61
C SER A 23 -13.09 2.96 2.10
N HIS A 24 -12.68 1.93 1.36
CA HIS A 24 -12.71 1.92 -0.10
C HIS A 24 -13.47 0.70 -0.65
N ALA A 25 -13.98 0.85 -1.87
CA ALA A 25 -14.64 -0.21 -2.59
C ALA A 25 -13.71 -1.43 -2.77
N PRO A 26 -14.28 -2.65 -2.95
CA PRO A 26 -13.48 -3.85 -3.19
C PRO A 26 -12.48 -3.65 -4.32
N HIS A 27 -11.23 -4.02 -4.05
CA HIS A 27 -10.11 -3.88 -4.98
C HIS A 27 -9.15 -5.04 -4.79
N ASN A 28 -8.17 -5.15 -5.69
CA ASN A 28 -7.10 -6.11 -5.50
C ASN A 28 -6.05 -5.53 -4.55
N TRP A 29 -5.93 -6.14 -3.38
CA TRP A 29 -4.89 -5.85 -2.39
C TRP A 29 -3.46 -5.75 -2.94
N TRP A 30 -3.08 -6.59 -3.92
CA TRP A 30 -1.72 -6.56 -4.48
C TRP A 30 -1.38 -5.25 -5.22
N ASP A 31 -2.38 -4.53 -5.73
CA ASP A 31 -2.16 -3.25 -6.41
C ASP A 31 -1.78 -2.15 -5.41
N TRP A 32 -2.43 -2.13 -4.23
CA TRP A 32 -2.08 -1.24 -3.12
C TRP A 32 -0.71 -1.62 -2.54
N TYR A 33 -0.48 -2.91 -2.31
CA TYR A 33 0.78 -3.42 -1.76
C TYR A 33 1.96 -3.08 -2.67
N ALA A 34 1.81 -3.22 -3.99
CA ALA A 34 2.87 -2.91 -4.95
C ALA A 34 3.30 -1.44 -4.85
N ALA A 35 2.34 -0.51 -4.81
CA ALA A 35 2.63 0.92 -4.71
C ALA A 35 3.25 1.31 -3.36
N TYR A 36 2.78 0.70 -2.25
CA TYR A 36 3.37 0.92 -0.92
C TYR A 36 4.82 0.42 -0.85
N ILE A 37 5.05 -0.83 -1.27
CA ILE A 37 6.38 -1.46 -1.23
C ILE A 37 7.35 -0.69 -2.12
N ASP A 38 6.93 -0.27 -3.32
CA ASP A 38 7.76 0.54 -4.22
C ASP A 38 8.21 1.85 -3.54
N ALA A 39 7.29 2.58 -2.89
CA ALA A 39 7.64 3.79 -2.16
C ALA A 39 8.64 3.53 -1.02
N ARG A 40 8.47 2.43 -0.28
CA ARG A 40 9.38 2.03 0.81
C ARG A 40 10.76 1.63 0.30
N GLU A 41 10.83 0.89 -0.80
CA GLU A 41 12.11 0.53 -1.44
C GLU A 41 12.86 1.75 -1.98
N HIS A 42 12.14 2.81 -2.35
CA HIS A 42 12.72 4.10 -2.75
C HIS A 42 12.98 5.07 -1.59
N GLY A 43 12.87 4.59 -0.34
CA GLY A 43 13.25 5.35 0.86
C GLY A 43 12.16 6.23 1.45
N GLY A 44 10.91 6.10 0.97
CA GLY A 44 9.75 6.75 1.56
C GLY A 44 9.46 6.25 2.98
N THR A 45 8.88 7.11 3.79
CA THR A 45 8.31 6.77 5.11
C THR A 45 7.06 5.90 4.97
N GLU A 46 6.59 5.33 6.08
CA GLU A 46 5.35 4.53 6.08
C GLU A 46 4.13 5.36 5.67
N ASP A 47 4.07 6.63 6.08
CA ASP A 47 3.00 7.56 5.74
C ASP A 47 3.06 7.93 4.24
N GLU A 48 4.24 8.28 3.73
CA GLU A 48 4.42 8.59 2.30
C GLU A 48 4.07 7.39 1.41
N ALA A 49 4.38 6.18 1.86
CA ALA A 49 4.04 4.95 1.15
C ALA A 49 2.53 4.67 1.16
N SER A 50 1.86 4.86 2.31
CA SER A 50 0.40 4.78 2.41
C SER A 50 -0.29 5.80 1.49
N GLU A 51 0.20 7.03 1.46
CA GLU A 51 -0.31 8.06 0.56
C GLU A 51 -0.06 7.74 -0.92
N ALA A 52 1.13 7.24 -1.26
CA ALA A 52 1.46 6.84 -2.62
C ALA A 52 0.57 5.70 -3.11
N ALA A 53 0.33 4.70 -2.25
CA ALA A 53 -0.59 3.61 -2.55
C ALA A 53 -2.03 4.12 -2.70
N GLY A 54 -2.52 4.95 -1.77
CA GLY A 54 -3.83 5.57 -1.88
C GLY A 54 -4.03 6.36 -3.17
N ARG A 55 -3.05 7.20 -3.55
CA ARG A 55 -3.07 7.95 -4.81
C ARG A 55 -3.08 7.03 -6.03
N TYR A 56 -2.29 5.96 -6.04
CA TYR A 56 -2.29 5.01 -7.15
C TYR A 56 -3.67 4.37 -7.33
N MET A 57 -4.29 3.94 -6.23
CA MET A 57 -5.62 3.33 -6.26
C MET A 57 -6.70 4.32 -6.73
N GLU A 58 -6.64 5.57 -6.31
CA GLU A 58 -7.60 6.62 -6.69
C GLU A 58 -7.39 7.08 -8.14
N GLU A 59 -6.17 7.49 -8.48
CA GLU A 59 -5.88 8.19 -9.73
C GLU A 59 -5.72 7.25 -10.92
N VAL A 60 -5.24 6.01 -10.70
CA VAL A 60 -4.97 5.05 -11.77
C VAL A 60 -6.02 3.96 -11.87
N LEU A 61 -6.42 3.39 -10.72
CA LEU A 61 -7.38 2.29 -10.68
C LEU A 61 -8.82 2.74 -10.40
N HIS A 62 -9.01 4.01 -10.03
CA HIS A 62 -10.31 4.63 -9.77
C HIS A 62 -11.14 3.88 -8.72
N VAL A 63 -10.47 3.39 -7.67
CA VAL A 63 -11.13 2.77 -6.53
C VAL A 63 -11.87 3.85 -5.72
N ALA A 64 -13.18 3.72 -5.62
CA ALA A 64 -14.03 4.70 -4.94
C ALA A 64 -13.96 4.56 -3.41
N VAL A 65 -14.12 5.67 -2.70
CA VAL A 65 -14.40 5.70 -1.25
C VAL A 65 -15.84 5.19 -0.99
N LEU A 66 -16.05 4.48 0.11
CA LEU A 66 -17.36 3.96 0.55
C LEU A 66 -18.28 5.02 1.18
#